data_AF-A0AAU9U912-F1
#
_entry.id   AF-A0AAU9U912-F1
#
_cell.length_a   1.000
_cell.length_b   1.000
_cell.length_c   1.000
_cell.angle_alpha   90.00
_cell.angle_beta   90.00
_cell.angle_gamma   90.00
#
_symmetry.space_group_name_H-M   'P 1'
#
loop_
_entity.id
_entity.type
_entity.pdbx_description
1 polymer ?
#
loop_
_entity_poly.entity_id
_entity_poly.type
_entity_poly.pdbx_seq_one_letter_code
_entity_poly.pdbx_strand_id
1 'polypeptide(L)' 'MREALSPKIKLEITLKFFATGDNYSSLAESFRVPECTISLFLEDVLDAIYNVLQEFIMVPSTTDQ' A
#
# COMPACT_ATOMS: atom_id res chain seq x y z
N MET A 1 7.07 -24.48 0.25
CA MET A 1 7.53 -23.21 -0.36
C MET A 1 6.31 -22.31 -0.43
N ARG A 2 6.25 -21.22 0.35
CA ARG A 2 5.11 -20.27 0.28
C ARG A 2 5.22 -19.56 -1.07
N GLU A 3 4.20 -19.66 -1.91
CA GLU A 3 4.18 -18.94 -3.19
C GLU A 3 4.40 -17.46 -2.95
N ALA A 4 5.27 -16.84 -3.75
CA ALA A 4 5.49 -15.41 -3.68
C ALA A 4 4.15 -14.71 -3.94
N LEU A 5 3.75 -13.82 -3.02
CA LEU A 5 2.59 -12.97 -3.22
C LEU A 5 2.76 -12.21 -4.53
N SER A 6 1.89 -12.50 -5.50
CA SER A 6 1.90 -11.82 -6.80
C SER A 6 1.85 -10.30 -6.58
N PRO A 7 2.62 -9.51 -7.35
CA PRO A 7 2.68 -8.06 -7.20
C PRO A 7 1.29 -7.40 -7.31
N LYS A 8 0.40 -8.01 -8.10
CA LYS A 8 -1.01 -7.60 -8.20
C LYS A 8 -1.76 -7.69 -6.86
N ILE A 9 -1.56 -8.77 -6.11
CA ILE A 9 -2.21 -8.97 -4.80
C ILE A 9 -1.69 -7.94 -3.80
N LYS A 10 -0.39 -7.67 -3.79
CA LYS A 10 0.21 -6.64 -2.93
C LYS A 10 -0.39 -5.25 -3.22
N LEU A 11 -0.60 -4.92 -4.49
CA LEU A 11 -1.24 -3.68 -4.91
C LEU A 11 -2.72 -3.64 -4.51
N GLU A 12 -3.47 -4.73 -4.70
CA GLU A 12 -4.88 -4.83 -4.29
C GLU A 12 -5.04 -4.64 -2.78
N ILE A 13 -4.17 -5.24 -1.97
CA ILE A 13 -4.15 -5.07 -0.51
C ILE A 13 -3.93 -3.60 -0.15
N THR A 14 -2.93 -2.97 -0.77
CA THR A 14 -2.58 -1.56 -0.52
C THR A 14 -3.72 -0.60 -0.92
N LEU A 15 -4.35 -0.84 -2.08
CA LEU A 15 -5.51 -0.08 -2.53
C LEU A 15 -6.73 -0.29 -1.62
N LYS A 16 -6.94 -1.51 -1.15
CA LYS A 16 -8.02 -1.82 -0.19
C LYS A 16 -7.78 -1.11 1.13
N PHE A 17 -6.53 -1.05 1.61
CA PHE A 17 -6.15 -0.29 2.79
C PHE A 17 -6.48 1.20 2.61
N PHE A 18 -6.12 1.80 1.48
CA PHE A 18 -6.47 3.19 1.17
C PHE A 18 -7.98 3.44 1.04
N ALA A 19 -8.71 2.55 0.37
CA ALA A 19 -10.13 2.71 0.12
C ALA A 19 -10.99 2.48 1.37
N THR A 20 -10.54 1.59 2.27
CA THR A 20 -11.32 1.17 3.44
C THR A 20 -10.89 1.90 4.71
N GLY A 21 -9.62 2.30 4.83
CA GLY A 21 -9.06 2.88 6.06
C GLY A 21 -9.01 1.91 7.25
N ASP A 22 -9.12 0.61 6.96
CA ASP A 22 -9.18 -0.47 7.96
C ASP A 22 -7.80 -0.78 8.57
N ASN A 23 -7.80 -1.30 9.79
CA ASN A 23 -6.57 -1.71 10.46
C ASN A 23 -5.91 -2.92 9.78
N TYR A 24 -4.59 -3.04 9.91
CA TYR A 24 -3.80 -4.15 9.35
C TYR A 24 -4.31 -5.53 9.75
N SER A 25 -4.91 -5.67 10.94
CA SER A 25 -5.52 -6.92 11.40
C SER A 25 -6.75 -7.32 10.58
N SER A 26 -7.66 -6.38 10.27
CA SER A 26 -8.82 -6.63 9.40
C SER A 26 -8.37 -7.06 8.00
N LEU A 27 -7.32 -6.40 7.49
CA LEU A 27 -6.75 -6.68 6.18
C LEU A 27 -6.03 -8.04 6.16
N ALA A 28 -5.33 -8.36 7.24
CA ALA A 28 -4.67 -9.65 7.43
C ALA A 28 -5.69 -10.81 7.42
N GLU A 29 -6.83 -10.64 8.09
CA GLU A 29 -7.92 -11.63 8.06
C GLU A 29 -8.55 -11.74 6.67
N SER A 30 -8.80 -10.62 6.00
CA SER A 30 -9.45 -10.61 4.67
C SER A 30 -8.59 -11.28 3.59
N PHE A 31 -7.28 -11.03 3.59
CA PHE A 31 -6.35 -11.55 2.59
C PHE A 31 -5.61 -12.81 3.03
N ARG A 32 -5.81 -13.29 4.27
CA ARG A 32 -5.06 -14.39 4.90
C ARG A 32 -3.53 -14.20 4.86
N VAL A 33 -3.10 -12.95 5.00
CA VAL A 33 -1.68 -12.56 5.02
C VAL A 33 -1.34 -12.07 6.41
N PRO A 34 -0.22 -12.48 7.03
CA PRO A 34 0.15 -11.96 8.34
C PRO A 34 0.44 -10.46 8.28
N GLU A 35 0.04 -9.73 9.32
CA GLU A 35 0.21 -8.28 9.45
C GLU A 35 1.66 -7.83 9.25
N CYS A 36 2.64 -8.61 9.73
CA CYS A 36 4.06 -8.31 9.55
C CYS A 36 4.46 -8.29 8.06
N THR A 37 3.90 -9.20 7.26
CA THR A 37 4.14 -9.23 5.82
C THR A 37 3.48 -8.04 5.14
N ILE A 38 2.27 -7.66 5.57
CA ILE A 38 1.59 -6.45 5.06
C ILE A 38 2.49 -5.24 5.28
N SER A 39 2.96 -5.01 6.50
CA SER A 39 3.84 -3.87 6.78
C SER A 39 5.11 -3.87 5.93
N LEU A 40 5.74 -5.04 5.71
CA LEU A 40 6.96 -5.18 4.91
C LEU A 40 6.77 -4.85 3.43
N PHE A 41 5.69 -5.32 2.78
CA PHE A 41 5.51 -5.00 1.36
C PHE A 41 4.75 -3.68 1.13
N LEU A 42 4.01 -3.21 2.14
CA LEU A 42 3.22 -1.99 2.01
C LEU A 42 4.16 -0.80 1.74
N GLU A 43 5.27 -0.69 2.47
CA GLU A 43 6.30 0.33 2.23
C GLU A 43 6.84 0.27 0.79
N ASP A 44 7.22 -0.90 0.29
CA ASP A 44 7.67 -1.09 -1.10
C ASP A 44 6.62 -0.66 -2.13
N VAL A 45 5.36 -1.05 -1.92
CA VAL A 45 4.27 -0.75 -2.85
C VAL A 45 3.91 0.73 -2.80
N LEU A 46 3.91 1.33 -1.62
CA LEU A 46 3.68 2.76 -1.43
C LEU A 46 4.79 3.59 -2.09
N ASP A 47 6.05 3.18 -1.95
CA ASP A 47 7.18 3.84 -2.60
C ASP A 47 7.08 3.73 -4.13
N ALA A 48 6.72 2.55 -4.65
CA ALA A 48 6.47 2.37 -6.07
C ALA A 48 5.29 3.22 -6.59
N ILE A 49 4.19 3.28 -5.84
CA ILE A 49 3.05 4.15 -6.18
C ILE A 49 3.50 5.60 -6.15
N TYR A 50 4.20 6.03 -5.10
CA TYR A 50 4.69 7.39 -4.97
C TYR A 50 5.62 7.75 -6.12
N ASN A 51 6.55 6.87 -6.50
CA ASN A 51 7.47 7.11 -7.62
C ASN A 51 6.75 7.25 -8.97
N VAL A 52 5.64 6.55 -9.18
CA VAL A 52 4.85 6.65 -10.42
C VAL A 52 3.89 7.84 -10.39
N LEU A 53 3.28 8.11 -9.23
CA LEU A 53 2.33 9.20 -9.05
C LEU A 53 3.00 10.54 -8.71
N GLN A 54 4.30 10.60 -8.38
CA GLN A 54 4.97 11.85 -7.98
C GLN A 54 4.84 12.95 -9.05
N GLU A 55 4.85 12.55 -10.32
CA GLU A 55 4.72 13.47 -11.45
C GLU A 55 3.27 14.00 -11.60
N PHE A 56 2.30 13.25 -11.09
CA PHE A 56 0.87 13.60 -11.09
C PHE A 56 0.40 14.24 -9.78
N ILE A 57 1.07 13.95 -8.66
CA ILE A 57 0.84 14.58 -7.36
C ILE A 57 1.60 15.91 -7.38
N MET A 58 1.01 16.91 -8.04
CA MET A 58 1.41 18.30 -7.87
C MET A 58 1.04 18.73 -6.45
N VAL A 59 1.92 18.48 -5.48
CA VAL A 59 1.77 19.06 -4.14
C VAL A 59 1.84 20.56 -4.33
N PRO A 60 0.80 21.35 -4.00
CA PRO A 60 0.88 22.79 -4.12
C PRO A 60 2.02 23.24 -3.19
N SER A 61 3.15 23.62 -3.78
CA SER A 61 4.27 24.23 -3.07
C SER A 61 3.97 25.71 -2.77
N THR A 62 2.71 26.02 -2.45
CA THR A 62 2.37 27.30 -1.86
C THR A 62 2.54 27.13 -0.36
N THR A 63 3.78 27.32 0.08
CA THR A 63 4.03 27.99 1.36
C THR A 63 3.23 29.28 1.33
N ASP A 64 2.02 29.25 1.89
CA ASP A 64 1.34 30.47 2.31
C ASP A 64 2.18 31.03 3.47
N GLN A 65 2.94 32.09 3.15
CA GLN A 65 3.72 32.88 4.10
C GLN A 65 2.81 33.68 5.03
#